data_AF-A0A559S1Q6-F1
#
_entry.id   AF-A0A559S1Q6-F1
#
_cell.length_a   1.000
_cell.length_b   1.000
_cell.length_c   1.000
_cell.angle_alpha   90.00
_cell.angle_beta   90.00
_cell.angle_gamma   90.00
#
_symmetry.space_group_name_H-M   'P 1'
#
loop_
_entity.id
_entity.type
_entity.pdbx_description
1 polymer ?
#
loop_
_entity_poly.entity_id
_entity_poly.type
_entity_poly.pdbx_seq_one_letter_code
_entity_poly.pdbx_strand_id
1 'polypeptide(L)'
;MKKIIYLFVCIFAISTIKAQTVEGKLTLNERSKTEIKLTSNSLEEVTKHLKSLKISFKANEIEKNQKVTFVIVSVVKRNGETVKKTALKSTPSFFPGDNFIVTSWDDMVTSWDDMVTSWDDMVKKEGDFIVEIQANPKDVKGKIAPVSINFILRKRPGRSK
;
A
#
# COMPACT_ATOMS: atom_id res chain seq x y z
N MET A 1 40.08 -31.73 21.34
CA MET A 1 39.88 -30.32 21.79
C MET A 1 39.63 -29.34 20.65
N LYS A 2 40.44 -29.31 19.57
CA LYS A 2 40.23 -28.38 18.44
C LYS A 2 38.84 -28.45 17.77
N LYS A 3 38.25 -29.64 17.63
CA LYS A 3 36.91 -29.84 17.02
C LYS A 3 35.75 -29.23 17.83
N ILE A 4 35.88 -29.13 19.16
CA ILE A 4 34.84 -28.54 20.03
C ILE A 4 34.87 -27.01 19.93
N ILE A 5 36.06 -26.43 19.72
CA ILE A 5 36.23 -24.98 19.54
C ILE A 5 35.56 -24.51 18.23
N TYR A 6 35.72 -25.24 17.12
CA TYR A 6 35.05 -24.91 15.87
C TYR A 6 33.52 -24.97 15.97
N LEU A 7 32.97 -25.90 16.76
CA LEU A 7 31.53 -26.01 16.98
C LEU A 7 30.98 -24.78 17.73
N PHE A 8 31.70 -24.31 18.75
CA PHE A 8 31.32 -23.10 19.50
C PHE A 8 31.42 -21.82 18.65
N VAL A 9 32.43 -21.71 17.79
CA VAL A 9 32.57 -20.56 16.87
C VAL A 9 31.43 -20.53 15.84
N CYS A 10 31.01 -21.68 15.30
CA CYS A 10 29.87 -21.74 14.40
C CYS A 10 28.54 -21.42 15.09
N ILE A 11 28.32 -21.85 16.34
CA ILE A 11 27.09 -21.55 17.08
C ILE A 11 26.99 -20.05 17.43
N PHE A 12 28.11 -19.40 17.78
CA PHE A 12 28.12 -17.95 18.02
C PHE A 12 27.89 -17.13 16.74
N ALA A 13 28.41 -17.59 15.59
CA ALA A 13 28.23 -16.91 14.31
C ALA A 13 26.76 -16.89 13.82
N ILE A 14 25.91 -17.82 14.28
CA ILE A 14 24.49 -17.90 13.86
C ILE A 14 23.62 -16.96 14.71
N SER A 15 24.04 -16.57 15.91
CA SER A 15 23.23 -15.82 16.88
C SER A 15 23.06 -14.32 16.62
N THR A 16 23.68 -13.75 15.57
CA THR A 16 23.67 -12.29 15.34
C THR A 16 22.97 -11.84 14.06
N ILE A 17 22.35 -12.74 13.30
CA ILE A 17 21.54 -12.35 12.13
C ILE A 17 20.16 -11.88 12.61
N LYS A 18 20.13 -10.72 13.26
CA LYS A 18 18.92 -9.96 13.49
C LYS A 18 18.38 -9.51 12.13
N ALA A 19 17.26 -10.09 11.72
CA ALA A 19 16.66 -9.77 10.44
C ALA A 19 16.08 -8.36 10.49
N GLN A 20 16.51 -7.50 9.57
CA GLN A 20 15.95 -6.15 9.41
C GLN A 20 14.44 -6.23 9.21
N THR A 21 13.68 -5.47 10.01
CA THR A 21 12.22 -5.53 10.00
C THR A 21 11.55 -4.16 9.89
N VAL A 22 10.40 -4.13 9.21
CA VAL A 22 9.53 -2.95 9.10
C VAL A 22 8.11 -3.29 9.53
N GLU A 23 7.55 -2.47 10.41
CA GLU A 23 6.15 -2.56 10.83
C GLU A 23 5.47 -1.20 10.69
N GLY A 24 4.24 -1.18 10.17
CA GLY A 24 3.56 0.09 9.95
C GLY A 24 2.13 -0.05 9.52
N LYS A 25 1.53 1.08 9.14
CA LYS A 25 0.18 1.18 8.62
C LYS A 25 0.08 2.24 7.53
N LEU A 26 -0.80 1.97 6.57
CA LEU A 26 -1.30 2.99 5.66
C LEU A 26 -2.51 3.68 6.28
N THR A 27 -2.62 4.99 6.07
CA THR A 27 -3.78 5.76 6.49
C THR A 27 -4.25 6.69 5.38
N LEU A 28 -5.57 6.81 5.24
CA LEU A 28 -6.22 7.79 4.39
C LEU A 28 -6.99 8.74 5.31
N ASN A 29 -6.67 10.04 5.28
CA ASN A 29 -7.22 10.99 6.26
C ASN A 29 -7.09 10.47 7.71
N GLU A 30 -5.92 9.93 8.06
CA GLU A 30 -5.59 9.38 9.39
C GLU A 30 -6.34 8.08 9.77
N ARG A 31 -7.14 7.51 8.86
CA ARG A 31 -7.91 6.28 9.08
C ARG A 31 -7.37 5.12 8.25
N SER A 32 -7.37 3.91 8.82
CA SER A 32 -7.01 2.67 8.11
C SER A 32 -8.14 2.14 7.20
N LYS A 33 -9.37 2.64 7.41
CA LYS A 33 -10.53 2.34 6.57
C LYS A 33 -11.34 3.62 6.39
N THR A 34 -11.67 3.92 5.14
CA THR A 34 -12.49 5.08 4.80
C THR A 34 -13.63 4.64 3.90
N GLU A 35 -14.84 5.10 4.23
CA GLU A 35 -15.97 5.02 3.32
C GLU A 35 -16.09 6.36 2.61
N ILE A 36 -16.08 6.33 1.28
CA ILE A 36 -16.27 7.52 0.46
C ILE A 36 -17.69 7.47 -0.09
N LYS A 37 -18.50 8.47 0.29
CA LYS A 37 -19.76 8.73 -0.39
C LYS A 37 -19.45 9.53 -1.64
N LEU A 38 -19.54 8.86 -2.78
CA LEU A 38 -19.37 9.50 -4.07
C LEU A 38 -20.62 10.31 -4.41
N THR A 39 -20.46 11.62 -4.58
CA THR A 39 -21.51 12.52 -5.10
C THR A 39 -21.71 12.33 -6.60
N SER A 40 -20.65 11.86 -7.27
CA SER A 40 -20.64 11.50 -8.67
C SER A 40 -19.91 10.17 -8.87
N ASN A 41 -20.34 9.36 -9.84
CA ASN A 41 -19.55 8.22 -10.29
C ASN A 41 -18.34 8.70 -11.12
N SER A 42 -17.65 9.77 -10.68
CA SER A 42 -16.49 10.32 -11.37
C SER A 42 -15.22 9.82 -10.70
N LEU A 43 -14.26 9.49 -11.55
CA LEU A 43 -12.93 9.09 -11.13
C LEU A 43 -12.21 10.21 -10.39
N GLU A 44 -12.43 11.46 -10.80
CA GLU A 44 -11.81 12.64 -10.22
C GLU A 44 -12.10 12.73 -8.71
N GLU A 45 -13.32 12.40 -8.30
CA GLU A 45 -13.73 12.39 -6.90
C GLU A 45 -13.00 11.32 -6.10
N VAL A 46 -12.88 10.09 -6.62
CA VAL A 46 -12.10 9.03 -5.94
C VAL A 46 -10.63 9.39 -5.84
N THR A 47 -10.03 9.86 -6.94
CA THR A 47 -8.63 10.29 -6.98
C THR A 47 -8.35 11.44 -6.01
N LYS A 48 -9.30 12.36 -5.83
CA LYS A 48 -9.19 13.45 -4.85
C LYS A 48 -9.13 12.93 -3.42
N HIS A 49 -9.91 11.91 -3.07
CA HIS A 49 -9.80 11.32 -1.74
C HIS A 49 -8.48 10.58 -1.56
N LEU A 50 -8.05 9.87 -2.58
CA LEU A 50 -6.80 9.13 -2.61
C LEU A 50 -5.56 10.01 -2.44
N LYS A 51 -5.58 11.28 -2.91
CA LYS A 51 -4.55 12.31 -2.65
C LYS A 51 -4.11 12.45 -1.19
N SER A 52 -5.00 12.11 -0.25
CA SER A 52 -4.75 12.20 1.18
C SER A 52 -4.06 10.96 1.81
N LEU A 53 -3.62 10.01 0.98
CA LEU A 53 -2.97 8.78 1.45
C LEU A 53 -1.62 9.09 2.09
N LYS A 54 -1.42 8.58 3.30
CA LYS A 54 -0.18 8.69 4.08
C LYS A 54 0.32 7.30 4.45
N ILE A 55 1.63 7.10 4.33
CA ILE A 55 2.31 5.89 4.79
C ILE A 55 3.00 6.21 6.11
N SER A 56 2.74 5.42 7.14
CA SER A 56 3.42 5.53 8.42
C SER A 56 4.04 4.18 8.75
N PHE A 57 5.37 4.12 8.84
CA PHE A 57 6.06 2.91 9.21
C PHE A 57 7.16 3.21 10.21
N LYS A 58 7.42 2.23 11.05
CA LYS A 58 8.55 2.16 11.96
C LYS A 58 9.44 1.02 11.49
N ALA A 59 10.72 1.31 11.35
CA ALA A 59 11.71 0.28 11.10
C ALA A 59 12.40 -0.08 12.41
N ASN A 60 12.61 -1.37 12.64
CA ASN A 60 13.44 -1.87 13.70
C ASN A 60 14.71 -2.43 13.08
N GLU A 61 15.86 -2.09 13.66
CA GLU A 61 17.15 -2.67 13.26
C GLU A 61 17.55 -2.35 11.81
N ILE A 62 16.97 -1.30 11.22
CA ILE A 62 17.41 -0.69 9.97
C ILE A 62 18.26 0.54 10.31
N GLU A 63 19.44 0.65 9.72
CA GLU A 63 20.32 1.79 9.92
C GLU A 63 19.63 3.09 9.43
N LYS A 64 19.83 4.21 10.14
CA LYS A 64 19.21 5.51 9.80
C LYS A 64 19.51 5.98 8.37
N ASN A 65 20.59 5.48 7.77
CA ASN A 65 21.04 5.85 6.43
C ASN A 65 20.65 4.82 5.35
N GLN A 66 19.97 3.73 5.71
CA GLN A 66 19.56 2.71 4.76
C GLN A 66 18.18 3.05 4.19
N LYS A 67 18.02 2.92 2.87
CA LYS A 67 16.73 3.12 2.21
C LYS A 67 15.90 1.85 2.27
N VAL A 68 14.62 1.99 2.61
CA VAL A 68 13.59 0.97 2.47
C VAL A 68 12.74 1.30 1.27
N THR A 69 12.69 0.39 0.31
CA THR A 69 11.86 0.52 -0.88
C THR A 69 10.55 -0.23 -0.67
N PHE A 70 9.42 0.34 -1.11
CA PHE A 70 8.13 -0.33 -1.04
C PHE A 70 7.55 -0.59 -2.43
N VAL A 71 7.01 -1.79 -2.61
CA VAL A 71 6.13 -2.11 -3.74
C VAL A 71 4.70 -1.83 -3.30
N ILE A 72 4.10 -0.78 -3.89
CA ILE A 72 2.70 -0.44 -3.64
C ILE A 72 1.82 -1.26 -4.58
N VAL A 73 0.83 -1.93 -4.01
CA VAL A 73 -0.13 -2.75 -4.76
C VAL A 73 -1.54 -2.25 -4.48
N SER A 74 -2.28 -1.97 -5.53
CA SER A 74 -3.72 -1.73 -5.47
C SER A 74 -4.47 -3.01 -5.81
N VAL A 75 -5.42 -3.39 -4.96
CA VAL A 75 -6.33 -4.51 -5.16
C VAL A 75 -7.74 -3.94 -5.18
N VAL A 76 -8.40 -4.04 -6.33
CA VAL A 76 -9.80 -3.63 -6.46
C VAL A 76 -10.67 -4.87 -6.37
N LYS A 77 -11.62 -4.84 -5.43
CA LYS A 77 -12.64 -5.85 -5.25
C LYS A 77 -14.02 -5.27 -5.58
N ARG A 78 -14.86 -6.08 -6.22
CA ARG A 78 -16.26 -5.78 -6.49
C ARG A 78 -17.10 -6.89 -5.90
N ASN A 79 -18.07 -6.55 -5.05
CA ASN A 79 -18.94 -7.51 -4.36
C ASN A 79 -18.14 -8.61 -3.63
N GLY A 80 -16.96 -8.27 -3.11
CA GLY A 80 -16.06 -9.19 -2.41
C GLY A 80 -15.03 -9.91 -3.30
N GLU A 81 -15.22 -9.94 -4.62
CA GLU A 81 -14.31 -10.62 -5.55
C GLU A 81 -13.22 -9.69 -6.07
N THR A 82 -11.98 -10.17 -6.15
CA THR A 82 -10.88 -9.39 -6.75
C THR A 82 -11.08 -9.30 -8.26
N VAL A 83 -11.31 -8.10 -8.76
CA VAL A 83 -11.50 -7.83 -10.18
C VAL A 83 -10.24 -7.28 -10.83
N LYS A 84 -9.35 -6.66 -10.05
CA LYS A 84 -8.07 -6.15 -10.53
C LYS A 84 -7.03 -6.12 -9.43
N LYS A 85 -5.78 -6.41 -9.80
CA LYS A 85 -4.60 -6.21 -8.98
C LYS A 85 -3.54 -5.53 -9.82
N THR A 86 -3.01 -4.41 -9.34
CA THR A 86 -2.02 -3.61 -10.06
C THR A 86 -0.91 -3.21 -9.08
N ALA A 87 0.33 -3.50 -9.43
CA ALA A 87 1.49 -2.94 -8.74
C ALA A 87 1.84 -1.60 -9.39
N LEU A 88 2.13 -0.58 -8.58
CA LEU A 88 2.61 0.69 -9.10
C LEU A 88 4.02 0.50 -9.69
N LYS A 89 4.28 1.15 -10.84
CA LYS A 89 5.58 1.09 -11.51
C LYS A 89 6.67 1.79 -10.70
N SER A 90 6.33 2.90 -10.05
CA SER A 90 7.23 3.60 -9.14
C SER A 90 7.20 2.96 -7.75
N THR A 91 8.37 2.56 -7.26
CA THR A 91 8.56 2.03 -5.91
C THR A 91 9.17 3.12 -5.03
N PRO A 92 8.38 3.82 -4.20
CA PRO A 92 8.92 4.85 -3.36
C PRO A 92 9.94 4.27 -2.36
N SER A 93 11.00 5.02 -2.11
CA SER A 93 12.09 4.67 -1.19
C SER A 93 12.14 5.66 -0.04
N PHE A 94 12.36 5.16 1.16
CA PHE A 94 12.23 5.92 2.40
C PHE A 94 13.39 5.65 3.34
N PHE A 95 13.81 6.65 4.12
CA PHE A 95 14.79 6.44 5.19
C PHE A 95 14.07 6.24 6.53
N PRO A 96 14.51 5.29 7.38
CA PRO A 96 14.05 5.14 8.75
C PRO A 96 14.24 6.43 9.57
N GLY A 97 13.17 6.96 10.16
CA GLY A 97 13.21 8.11 11.06
C GLY A 97 11.83 8.41 11.68
N ASP A 98 11.78 9.32 12.66
CA ASP A 98 10.56 9.69 13.42
C ASP A 98 9.47 10.42 12.60
N ASN A 99 9.67 10.60 11.30
CA ASN A 99 8.85 11.49 10.50
C ASN A 99 8.00 10.73 9.48
N PHE A 100 6.71 11.05 9.55
CA PHE A 100 5.65 10.81 8.57
C PHE A 100 6.15 11.13 7.16
N ILE A 101 6.28 10.12 6.31
CA ILE A 101 6.66 10.39 4.93
C ILE A 101 5.39 10.47 4.10
N VAL A 102 4.95 11.72 3.92
CA VAL A 102 4.04 12.11 2.84
C VAL A 102 4.88 12.10 1.57
N THR A 103 4.99 10.96 0.89
CA THR A 103 5.44 10.99 -0.50
C THR A 103 4.47 11.87 -1.28
N SER A 104 5.00 12.76 -2.11
CA SER A 104 4.20 13.52 -3.06
C SER A 104 3.44 12.51 -3.92
N TRP A 105 2.15 12.47 -3.64
CA TRP A 105 1.13 11.69 -4.32
C TRP A 105 1.29 11.68 -5.86
N ASP A 106 1.89 12.71 -6.44
CA ASP A 106 2.11 12.92 -7.87
C ASP A 106 2.86 11.77 -8.58
N ASP A 107 3.86 11.14 -7.94
CA ASP A 107 4.56 9.97 -8.52
C ASP A 107 3.71 8.68 -8.45
N MET A 108 2.77 8.62 -7.51
CA MET A 108 1.79 7.54 -7.44
C MET A 108 0.69 7.75 -8.48
N VAL A 109 0.22 8.98 -8.72
CA VAL A 109 -0.85 9.32 -9.66
C VAL A 109 -0.58 8.81 -11.07
N THR A 110 0.64 8.96 -11.59
CA THR A 110 0.99 8.49 -12.94
C THR A 110 0.89 6.97 -13.06
N SER A 111 1.17 6.22 -11.99
CA SER A 111 0.97 4.77 -11.96
C SER A 111 -0.50 4.38 -11.73
N TRP A 112 -1.32 5.31 -11.22
CA TRP A 112 -2.76 5.13 -11.11
C TRP A 112 -3.47 5.40 -12.43
N ASP A 113 -2.92 6.18 -13.36
CA ASP A 113 -3.50 6.38 -14.71
C ASP A 113 -3.72 5.04 -15.47
N ASP A 114 -2.83 4.07 -15.28
CA ASP A 114 -3.01 2.71 -15.81
C ASP A 114 -4.17 1.96 -15.12
N MET A 115 -4.41 2.24 -13.83
CA MET A 115 -5.55 1.70 -13.09
C MET A 115 -6.86 2.42 -13.46
N VAL A 116 -6.78 3.73 -13.68
CA VAL A 116 -7.80 4.68 -14.12
C VAL A 116 -8.36 4.30 -15.49
N THR A 117 -7.51 3.88 -16.41
CA THR A 117 -7.94 3.45 -17.75
C THR A 117 -8.83 2.20 -17.65
N SER A 118 -8.56 1.33 -16.68
CA SER A 118 -9.43 0.19 -16.37
C SER A 118 -10.66 0.55 -15.53
N TRP A 119 -10.63 1.68 -14.84
CA TRP A 119 -11.75 2.17 -14.03
C TRP A 119 -12.92 2.66 -14.87
N ASP A 120 -12.66 3.32 -16.00
CA ASP A 120 -13.75 3.84 -16.84
C ASP A 120 -14.69 2.72 -17.32
N ASP A 121 -14.17 1.51 -17.51
CA ASP A 121 -14.97 0.31 -17.79
C ASP A 121 -15.64 -0.30 -16.55
N MET A 122 -15.04 -0.14 -15.37
CA MET A 122 -15.59 -0.63 -14.10
C MET A 122 -16.73 0.25 -13.58
N VAL A 123 -16.63 1.57 -13.74
CA VAL A 123 -17.59 2.57 -13.24
C VAL A 123 -18.91 2.54 -14.03
N LYS A 124 -18.92 1.92 -15.22
CA LYS A 124 -20.14 1.59 -15.98
C LYS A 124 -21.01 0.53 -15.31
N LYS A 125 -20.49 -0.22 -14.33
CA LYS A 125 -21.18 -1.33 -13.69
C LYS A 125 -21.44 -1.06 -12.21
N GLU A 126 -22.69 -1.18 -11.80
CA GLU A 126 -23.12 -0.99 -10.42
C GLU A 126 -22.54 -2.05 -9.48
N GLY A 127 -22.30 -1.69 -8.22
CA GLY A 127 -21.83 -2.63 -7.22
C GLY A 127 -21.16 -1.96 -6.03
N ASP A 128 -20.81 -2.81 -5.08
CA ASP A 128 -20.06 -2.40 -3.90
C ASP A 128 -18.56 -2.64 -4.18
N PHE A 129 -17.77 -1.58 -4.10
CA PHE A 129 -16.36 -1.61 -4.44
C PHE A 129 -15.50 -1.39 -3.19
N ILE A 130 -14.40 -2.14 -3.14
CA ILE A 130 -13.35 -1.98 -2.14
C ILE A 130 -12.03 -1.84 -2.88
N VAL A 131 -11.34 -0.73 -2.66
CA VAL A 131 -9.97 -0.52 -3.11
C VAL A 131 -9.06 -0.70 -1.90
N GLU A 132 -8.24 -1.72 -1.93
CA GLU A 132 -7.27 -2.03 -0.89
C GLU A 132 -5.88 -1.66 -1.40
N ILE A 133 -5.22 -0.74 -0.70
CA ILE A 133 -3.85 -0.34 -1.00
C ILE A 133 -2.94 -1.01 0.00
N GLN A 134 -1.93 -1.70 -0.52
CA GLN A 134 -0.94 -2.45 0.23
C GLN A 134 0.44 -1.85 -0.05
N ALA A 135 1.29 -1.77 0.98
CA ALA A 135 2.69 -1.38 0.84
C ALA A 135 3.57 -2.55 1.31
N ASN A 136 4.25 -3.19 0.39
CA ASN A 136 5.10 -4.33 0.69
C ASN A 136 6.56 -3.90 0.70
N PRO A 137 7.29 -4.00 1.82
CA PRO A 137 8.70 -3.68 1.84
C PRO A 137 9.46 -4.63 0.92
N LYS A 138 10.41 -4.08 0.17
CA LYS A 138 11.34 -4.80 -0.68
C LYS A 138 12.64 -5.03 0.11
N ASP A 139 13.20 -6.22 0.02
CA ASP A 139 14.51 -6.58 0.58
C ASP A 139 14.64 -6.54 2.12
N VAL A 140 13.58 -6.16 2.84
CA VAL A 140 13.49 -6.24 4.31
C VAL A 140 12.23 -7.00 4.72
N LYS A 141 12.29 -7.71 5.84
CA LYS A 141 11.11 -8.42 6.37
C LYS A 141 10.15 -7.41 6.99
N GLY A 142 8.88 -7.75 7.07
CA GLY A 142 7.92 -6.85 7.69
C GLY A 142 6.55 -6.84 7.06
N LYS A 143 5.65 -6.06 7.66
CA LYS A 143 4.28 -5.88 7.18
C LYS A 143 3.85 -4.43 7.41
N ILE A 144 3.30 -3.81 6.37
CA ILE A 144 2.53 -2.58 6.49
C ILE A 144 1.05 -2.95 6.39
N ALA A 145 0.27 -2.60 7.42
CA ALA A 145 -1.16 -2.81 7.39
C ALA A 145 -1.78 -2.03 6.21
N PRO A 146 -2.62 -2.68 5.39
CA PRO A 146 -3.22 -2.03 4.24
C PRO A 146 -4.23 -0.97 4.67
N VAL A 147 -4.55 -0.08 3.74
CA VAL A 147 -5.72 0.80 3.87
C VAL A 147 -6.79 0.33 2.90
N SER A 148 -8.04 0.40 3.34
CA SER A 148 -9.18 0.06 2.48
C SER A 148 -10.12 1.24 2.30
N ILE A 149 -10.56 1.41 1.07
CA ILE A 149 -11.49 2.44 0.67
C ILE A 149 -12.72 1.77 0.12
N ASN A 150 -13.84 2.01 0.77
CA ASN A 150 -15.12 1.47 0.38
C ASN A 150 -15.94 2.56 -0.29
N PHE A 151 -16.54 2.23 -1.43
CA PHE A 151 -17.53 3.08 -2.06
C PHE A 151 -18.54 2.23 -2.84
N ILE A 152 -19.69 2.81 -3.09
CA ILE A 152 -20.80 2.14 -3.74
C ILE A 152 -21.13 2.92 -5.01
N LEU A 153 -21.13 2.22 -6.15
CA LEU A 153 -21.61 2.77 -7.41
C LEU A 153 -23.04 2.27 -7.65
N ARG A 154 -23.99 3.19 -7.65
CA ARG A 154 -25.39 2.93 -8.00
C ARG A 154 -25.71 3.53 -9.37
N LYS A 155 -26.73 3.00 -10.05
CA LYS A 155 -27.28 3.63 -11.25
C LYS A 155 -27.68 5.05 -10.91
N ARG A 156 -27.34 6.01 -11.77
CA ARG A 156 -27.92 7.35 -11.67
C ARG A 156 -29.42 7.22 -11.96
N PRO A 157 -30.32 7.61 -11.02
CA PRO A 157 -31.74 7.68 -11.34
C PRO A 157 -31.92 8.79 -12.38
N GLY A 158 -32.40 8.46 -13.57
CA GLY A 158 -32.77 9.48 -14.58
C GLY A 158 -32.12 9.39 -15.97
N ARG A 159 -31.57 8.24 -16.39
CA ARG A 159 -31.36 8.00 -17.83
C ARG A 159 -31.93 6.63 -18.21
N SER A 160 -33.26 6.52 -18.18
CA SER A 160 -33.91 5.58 -19.10
C SER A 160 -33.67 6.14 -20.50
N LYS A 161 -33.36 5.25 -21.44
CA LYS A 161 -33.58 5.58 -22.84
C LYS A 161 -35.08 5.75 -23.08
#